data_AF-A0AB74DA82-F1
#
_entry.id   AF-A0AB74DA82-F1
#
_cell.length_a   1.000
_cell.length_b   1.000
_cell.length_c   1.000
_cell.angle_alpha   90.00
_cell.angle_beta   90.00
_cell.angle_gamma   90.00
#
_symmetry.space_group_name_H-M   'P 1'
#
loop_
_entity.id
_entity.type
_entity.pdbx_description
1 polymer ?
#
loop_
_entity_poly.entity_id
_entity_poly.type
_entity_poly.pdbx_seq_one_letter_code
_entity_poly.pdbx_strand_id
1 'polypeptide(L)'
;MDNSNPFEAPPPTRPPVQMRHWTARGRAVSLVIYLLLINAAGALIATHAINQPVPGGNVWERLPGTIILVSAISTVLVGMPLISFLCLGWYARYDEFQNSLKNDALDAYLKRFWSKWLLQTIQFAERQERKTPTAIGNADRWNRFSEYWPALGDRLFANIYHEQYGLWAFAPPFLILLAVTYAITAIATWLCTLGACASSDQATCVFGLSAPLIVSAIAGALMFVVSDSVLSIRRRALNASDVYWYSLRLFLAIPLALVAEYAPSAGSPPHVVIAFTLTILPVDQIMKTVRRLAAKNVTELERKEDPPDELLNLSGVTKSVTASLHAEGITSIEQMAAADPVTLSIRTGFPFRFTLRLGSQAIVRRHFGPKASNLLPIGLADVVPIYLLVQALNGTSQPDTPAEPPPQVPRLDTPEAIVAAAATLLFAKADPALPQDQAEAVVKMKFRQIAAEEYTLMLARITPLDPAL
;
A
#
# COMPACT_ATOMS: atom_id res chain seq x y z
N MET A 1 16.12 -15.38 44.80
CA MET A 1 14.76 -15.11 44.27
C MET A 1 14.93 -14.01 43.24
N ASP A 2 14.95 -14.39 41.95
CA ASP A 2 15.07 -13.42 40.86
C ASP A 2 13.77 -12.62 40.76
N ASN A 3 13.86 -11.32 41.02
CA ASN A 3 12.81 -10.33 40.76
C ASN A 3 12.72 -10.03 39.25
N SER A 4 12.55 -11.05 38.42
CA SER A 4 12.27 -10.84 37.00
C SER A 4 10.83 -10.35 36.88
N ASN A 5 10.65 -9.15 36.34
CA ASN A 5 9.35 -8.53 36.14
C ASN A 5 8.51 -9.43 35.21
N PRO A 6 7.32 -9.91 35.62
CA PRO A 6 6.53 -10.88 34.85
C PRO A 6 6.04 -10.35 33.49
N PHE A 7 6.18 -9.05 33.24
CA PHE A 7 5.88 -8.39 31.96
C PHE A 7 7.11 -8.17 31.08
N GLU A 8 8.30 -8.53 31.54
CA GLU A 8 9.51 -8.42 30.75
C GLU A 8 9.54 -9.54 29.73
N ALA A 9 9.31 -9.19 28.46
CA ALA A 9 9.28 -10.15 27.38
C ALA A 9 10.62 -10.91 27.35
N PRO A 10 10.59 -12.26 27.28
CA PRO A 10 11.80 -13.04 27.23
C PRO A 10 12.61 -12.59 26.01
N PRO A 11 13.93 -12.42 26.18
CA PRO A 11 14.79 -11.89 25.16
C PRO A 11 14.83 -12.82 23.94
N PRO A 12 14.87 -12.27 22.72
CA PRO A 12 14.88 -13.08 21.51
C PRO A 12 16.13 -13.97 21.49
N THR A 13 15.92 -15.28 21.30
CA THR A 13 16.99 -16.30 21.24
C THR A 13 17.63 -16.42 19.86
N ARG A 14 17.05 -15.75 18.85
CA ARG A 14 17.55 -15.70 17.48
C ARG A 14 17.94 -14.26 17.13
N PRO A 15 18.96 -14.05 16.30
CA PRO A 15 19.28 -12.71 15.81
C PRO A 15 18.04 -12.14 15.11
N PRO A 16 17.55 -10.95 15.55
CA PRO A 16 16.36 -10.33 14.96
C PRO A 16 16.61 -9.86 13.52
N VAL A 17 17.87 -9.83 13.09
CA VAL A 17 18.29 -9.45 11.76
C VAL A 17 18.96 -10.65 11.09
N GLN A 18 18.24 -11.33 10.20
CA GLN A 18 18.82 -12.34 9.30
C GLN A 18 18.71 -11.88 7.86
N MET A 19 19.80 -11.33 7.31
CA MET A 19 19.85 -10.94 5.90
C MET A 19 20.14 -12.16 5.02
N ARG A 20 19.12 -12.99 4.77
CA ARG A 20 19.15 -13.96 3.66
C ARG A 20 18.36 -13.39 2.48
N HIS A 21 18.93 -12.37 1.84
CA HIS A 21 18.35 -11.80 0.62
C HIS A 21 18.69 -12.70 -0.56
N TRP A 22 17.65 -13.22 -1.23
CA TRP A 22 17.83 -13.82 -2.55
C TRP A 22 18.12 -12.69 -3.53
N THR A 23 19.12 -12.87 -4.38
CA THR A 23 19.40 -11.92 -5.47
C THR A 23 18.18 -11.80 -6.39
N ALA A 24 18.02 -10.67 -7.07
CA ALA A 24 16.94 -10.48 -8.05
C ALA A 24 16.84 -11.66 -9.03
N ARG A 25 18.00 -12.16 -9.48
CA ARG A 25 18.11 -13.36 -10.34
C ARG A 25 17.62 -14.63 -9.63
N GLY A 26 18.04 -14.87 -8.39
CA GLY A 26 17.58 -16.05 -7.63
C GLY A 26 16.06 -16.06 -7.44
N ARG A 27 15.46 -14.89 -7.18
CA ARG A 27 13.99 -14.75 -7.03
C ARG A 27 13.26 -14.97 -8.35
N ALA A 28 13.74 -14.36 -9.43
CA ALA A 28 13.20 -14.57 -10.77
C ALA A 28 13.21 -16.06 -11.14
N VAL A 29 14.35 -16.73 -10.93
CA VAL A 29 14.48 -18.17 -11.18
C VAL A 29 13.49 -18.97 -10.33
N SER A 30 13.37 -18.67 -9.03
CA SER A 30 12.40 -19.33 -8.15
C SER A 30 10.96 -19.19 -8.64
N LEU A 31 10.53 -17.97 -8.95
CA LEU A 31 9.18 -17.69 -9.41
C LEU A 31 8.88 -18.32 -10.78
N VAL A 32 9.85 -18.32 -11.68
CA VAL A 32 9.75 -19.01 -12.98
C VAL A 32 9.66 -20.52 -12.78
N ILE A 33 10.44 -21.10 -11.86
CA ILE A 33 10.34 -22.52 -11.50
C ILE A 33 8.94 -22.84 -10.97
N TYR A 34 8.37 -22.01 -10.08
CA TYR A 34 7.00 -22.21 -9.60
C TYR A 34 5.97 -22.14 -10.72
N LEU A 35 6.10 -21.19 -11.65
CA LEU A 35 5.24 -21.09 -12.83
C LEU A 35 5.32 -22.36 -13.69
N LEU A 36 6.53 -22.87 -13.95
CA LEU A 36 6.75 -24.10 -14.70
C LEU A 36 6.18 -25.32 -13.97
N LEU A 37 6.35 -25.42 -12.65
CA LEU A 37 5.81 -26.51 -11.83
C LEU A 37 4.28 -26.53 -11.84
N ILE A 38 3.62 -25.37 -11.74
CA ILE A 38 2.16 -25.28 -11.83
C ILE A 38 1.67 -25.72 -13.20
N ASN A 39 2.30 -25.26 -14.28
CA ASN A 39 1.93 -25.67 -15.62
C ASN A 39 2.18 -27.17 -15.86
N ALA A 40 3.28 -27.73 -15.35
CA ALA A 40 3.56 -29.16 -15.44
C ALA A 40 2.55 -30.00 -14.64
N ALA A 41 2.24 -29.60 -13.40
CA ALA A 41 1.23 -30.27 -12.58
C ALA A 41 -0.16 -30.19 -13.22
N GLY A 42 -0.53 -29.02 -13.72
CA GLY A 42 -1.78 -28.81 -14.45
C GLY A 42 -1.86 -29.67 -15.72
N ALA A 43 -0.75 -29.82 -16.46
CA ALA A 43 -0.69 -30.67 -17.64
C ALA A 43 -0.85 -32.15 -17.27
N LEU A 44 -0.19 -32.62 -16.20
CA LEU A 44 -0.36 -33.99 -15.70
C LEU A 44 -1.82 -34.27 -15.29
N ILE A 45 -2.45 -33.35 -14.56
CA ILE A 45 -3.86 -33.48 -14.18
C ILE A 45 -4.76 -33.51 -15.41
N ALA A 46 -4.55 -32.60 -16.37
CA ALA A 46 -5.33 -32.54 -17.60
C ALA A 46 -5.18 -33.85 -18.41
N THR A 47 -3.95 -34.33 -18.61
CA THR A 47 -3.74 -35.60 -19.31
C THR A 47 -4.38 -36.79 -18.59
N HIS A 48 -4.33 -36.85 -17.25
CA HIS A 48 -4.97 -37.93 -16.49
C HIS A 48 -6.51 -37.85 -16.55
N ALA A 49 -7.09 -36.65 -16.49
CA ALA A 49 -8.53 -36.45 -16.58
C ALA A 49 -9.07 -36.87 -17.96
N ILE A 50 -8.29 -36.63 -19.02
CA ILE A 50 -8.69 -36.88 -20.42
C ILE A 50 -8.42 -38.32 -20.84
N ASN A 51 -7.39 -38.97 -20.28
CA ASN A 51 -7.06 -40.36 -20.56
C ASN A 51 -8.04 -41.37 -19.93
N GLN A 52 -9.14 -40.92 -19.29
CA GLN A 52 -10.24 -41.82 -18.95
C GLN A 52 -10.94 -42.28 -20.24
N PRO A 53 -11.21 -43.58 -20.40
CA PRO A 53 -11.65 -44.15 -21.67
C PRO A 53 -13.06 -43.67 -22.03
N VAL A 54 -13.15 -42.64 -22.89
CA VAL A 54 -14.38 -42.29 -23.61
C VAL A 54 -14.40 -43.13 -24.91
N PRO A 55 -15.45 -43.93 -25.17
CA PRO A 55 -15.49 -44.79 -26.34
C PRO A 55 -15.72 -43.98 -27.61
N GLY A 56 -14.72 -43.98 -28.51
CA GLY A 56 -14.87 -43.63 -29.94
C GLY A 56 -14.66 -42.15 -30.29
N GLY A 57 -13.45 -41.77 -30.70
CA GLY A 57 -13.12 -40.43 -31.23
C GLY A 57 -11.68 -40.33 -31.75
N ASN A 58 -11.42 -39.49 -32.75
CA ASN A 58 -10.16 -39.43 -33.51
C ASN A 58 -8.99 -38.86 -32.69
N VAL A 59 -7.76 -39.31 -32.96
CA VAL A 59 -6.54 -38.93 -32.20
C VAL A 59 -6.25 -37.42 -32.21
N TRP A 60 -6.68 -36.69 -33.23
CA TRP A 60 -6.54 -35.23 -33.33
C TRP A 60 -7.61 -34.46 -32.53
N GLU A 61 -8.77 -35.05 -32.24
CA GLU A 61 -9.78 -34.52 -31.31
C GLU A 61 -9.40 -34.75 -29.84
N ARG A 62 -8.42 -35.60 -29.59
CA ARG A 62 -7.94 -36.00 -28.26
C ARG A 62 -6.79 -35.15 -27.73
N LEU A 63 -6.43 -34.01 -28.33
CA LEU A 63 -5.23 -33.29 -27.90
C LEU A 63 -5.45 -32.58 -26.54
N PRO A 64 -4.92 -33.11 -25.40
CA PRO A 64 -4.73 -32.30 -24.20
C PRO A 64 -3.83 -31.08 -24.49
N GLY A 65 -3.10 -31.09 -25.61
CA GLY A 65 -2.19 -30.04 -26.02
C GLY A 65 -2.83 -28.66 -26.17
N THR A 66 -4.08 -28.53 -26.64
CA THR A 66 -4.74 -27.22 -26.76
C THR A 66 -5.08 -26.63 -25.39
N ILE A 67 -5.63 -27.45 -24.49
CA ILE A 67 -5.93 -27.09 -23.09
C ILE A 67 -4.63 -26.70 -22.39
N ILE A 68 -3.59 -27.54 -22.49
CA ILE A 68 -2.28 -27.27 -21.89
C ILE A 68 -1.69 -25.97 -22.43
N LEU A 69 -1.74 -25.75 -23.75
CA LEU A 69 -1.17 -24.56 -24.38
C LEU A 69 -1.90 -23.28 -23.97
N VAL A 70 -3.24 -23.25 -24.05
CA VAL A 70 -4.04 -22.07 -23.69
C VAL A 70 -3.90 -21.75 -22.20
N SER A 71 -3.95 -22.76 -21.34
CA SER A 71 -3.75 -22.57 -19.90
C SER A 71 -2.33 -22.11 -19.58
N ALA A 72 -1.30 -22.65 -20.24
CA ALA A 72 0.08 -22.21 -20.05
C ALA A 72 0.30 -20.76 -20.52
N ILE A 73 -0.26 -20.37 -21.67
CA ILE A 73 -0.18 -18.98 -22.13
C ILE A 73 -0.88 -18.04 -21.14
N SER A 74 -2.05 -18.44 -20.64
CA SER A 74 -2.83 -17.62 -19.70
C SER A 74 -2.13 -17.46 -18.35
N THR A 75 -1.53 -18.52 -17.80
CA THR A 75 -0.74 -18.43 -16.56
C THR A 75 0.51 -17.59 -16.74
N VAL A 76 1.18 -17.63 -17.90
CA VAL A 76 2.30 -16.74 -18.22
C VAL A 76 1.81 -15.29 -18.30
N LEU A 77 0.69 -15.02 -18.96
CA LEU A 77 0.16 -13.67 -19.15
C LEU A 77 -0.26 -13.02 -17.82
N VAL A 78 -0.82 -13.79 -16.89
CA VAL A 78 -1.14 -13.33 -15.52
C VAL A 78 0.11 -13.27 -14.63
N GLY A 79 1.01 -14.25 -14.74
CA GLY A 79 2.17 -14.39 -13.86
C GLY A 79 3.32 -13.43 -14.18
N MET A 80 3.59 -13.17 -15.46
CA MET A 80 4.77 -12.42 -15.91
C MET A 80 4.82 -10.98 -15.38
N PRO A 81 3.73 -10.19 -15.38
CA PRO A 81 3.74 -8.86 -14.78
C PRO A 81 4.15 -8.90 -13.30
N LEU A 82 3.60 -9.85 -12.54
CA LEU A 82 3.87 -10.00 -11.11
C LEU A 82 5.34 -10.38 -10.85
N ILE A 83 5.89 -11.28 -11.66
CA ILE A 83 7.31 -11.65 -11.61
C ILE A 83 8.18 -10.41 -11.87
N SER A 84 7.85 -9.62 -12.90
CA SER A 84 8.57 -8.39 -13.23
C SER A 84 8.54 -7.38 -12.07
N PHE A 85 7.40 -7.22 -11.41
CA PHE A 85 7.29 -6.34 -10.24
C PHE A 85 8.13 -6.80 -9.06
N LEU A 86 8.05 -8.09 -8.70
CA LEU A 86 8.83 -8.66 -7.60
C LEU A 86 10.35 -8.63 -7.88
N CYS A 87 10.75 -8.62 -9.15
CA CYS A 87 12.16 -8.55 -9.54
C CYS A 87 12.69 -7.11 -9.65
N LEU A 88 11.89 -6.16 -10.14
CA LEU A 88 12.35 -4.80 -10.47
C LEU A 88 11.62 -3.71 -9.67
N GLY A 89 10.29 -3.69 -9.75
CA GLY A 89 9.47 -2.62 -9.17
C GLY A 89 9.57 -2.53 -7.64
N TRP A 90 9.72 -3.68 -7.00
CA TRP A 90 9.90 -3.80 -5.56
C TRP A 90 11.20 -3.15 -5.07
N TYR A 91 12.34 -3.40 -5.73
CA TYR A 91 13.61 -2.79 -5.34
C TYR A 91 13.60 -1.29 -5.56
N ALA A 92 13.03 -0.83 -6.68
CA ALA A 92 12.96 0.59 -6.94
C ALA A 92 12.19 1.37 -5.86
N ARG A 93 11.26 0.72 -5.14
CA ARG A 93 10.60 1.28 -3.96
C ARG A 93 11.44 1.20 -2.71
N TYR A 94 12.08 0.06 -2.46
CA TYR A 94 12.99 -0.09 -1.35
C TYR A 94 14.12 0.97 -1.40
N ASP A 95 14.71 1.17 -2.58
CA ASP A 95 15.76 2.16 -2.82
C ASP A 95 15.24 3.60 -2.63
N GLU A 96 13.97 3.89 -2.99
CA GLU A 96 13.33 5.19 -2.72
C GLU A 96 13.29 5.49 -1.22
N PHE A 97 12.89 4.50 -0.40
CA PHE A 97 12.85 4.65 1.05
C PHE A 97 14.26 4.73 1.64
N GLN A 98 15.19 3.89 1.20
CA GLN A 98 16.56 3.89 1.68
C GLN A 98 17.29 5.21 1.36
N ASN A 99 17.01 5.80 0.19
CA ASN A 99 17.57 7.10 -0.17
C ASN A 99 16.96 8.25 0.63
N SER A 100 15.70 8.13 1.05
CA SER A 100 14.98 9.18 1.78
C SER A 100 15.13 9.10 3.30
N LEU A 101 15.29 7.90 3.85
CA LEU A 101 15.44 7.61 5.28
C LEU A 101 16.89 7.18 5.56
N LYS A 102 17.79 8.16 5.68
CA LYS A 102 19.19 7.93 6.06
C LYS A 102 19.44 8.37 7.50
N ASN A 103 20.39 7.71 8.16
CA ASN A 103 20.95 8.13 9.46
C ASN A 103 19.85 8.50 10.49
N ASP A 104 19.87 9.74 10.98
CA ASP A 104 18.98 10.21 12.04
C ASP A 104 17.50 10.27 11.65
N ALA A 105 17.19 10.35 10.35
CA ALA A 105 15.82 10.26 9.85
C ALA A 105 15.27 8.84 9.96
N LEU A 106 16.10 7.83 9.64
CA LEU A 106 15.73 6.43 9.78
C LEU A 106 15.53 6.06 11.25
N ASP A 107 16.40 6.55 12.12
CA ASP A 107 16.29 6.37 13.56
C ASP A 107 15.00 6.99 14.11
N ALA A 108 14.70 8.25 13.74
CA ALA A 108 13.44 8.88 14.14
C ALA A 108 12.20 8.11 13.62
N TYR A 109 12.27 7.58 12.40
CA TYR A 109 11.22 6.73 11.83
C TYR A 109 11.02 5.44 12.63
N LEU A 110 12.10 4.71 12.90
CA LEU A 110 12.05 3.44 13.65
C LEU A 110 11.57 3.67 15.09
N LYS A 111 11.99 4.75 15.73
CA LYS A 111 11.54 5.12 17.08
C LYS A 111 10.05 5.36 17.17
N ARG A 112 9.48 6.02 16.16
CA ARG A 112 8.05 6.35 16.15
C ARG A 112 7.18 5.15 15.77
N PHE A 113 7.51 4.46 14.68
CA PHE A 113 6.62 3.46 14.09
C PHE A 113 6.99 2.01 14.43
N TRP A 114 8.24 1.76 14.82
CA TRP A 114 8.78 0.41 15.03
C TRP A 114 9.50 0.27 16.38
N SER A 115 9.08 1.04 17.39
CA SER A 115 9.78 1.13 18.68
C SER A 115 10.02 -0.22 19.34
N LYS A 116 9.01 -1.09 19.33
CA LYS A 116 9.09 -2.45 19.89
C LYS A 116 10.20 -3.29 19.24
N TRP A 117 10.29 -3.26 17.91
CA TRP A 117 11.30 -4.01 17.16
C TRP A 117 12.70 -3.43 17.38
N LEU A 118 12.80 -2.10 17.42
CA LEU A 118 14.05 -1.42 17.70
C LEU A 118 14.58 -1.76 19.10
N LEU A 119 13.73 -1.74 20.13
CA LEU A 119 14.11 -2.11 21.51
C LEU A 119 14.63 -3.55 21.59
N GLN A 120 13.94 -4.50 20.96
CA GLN A 120 14.37 -5.90 20.92
C GLN A 120 15.72 -6.07 20.22
N THR A 121 15.96 -5.29 19.16
CA THR A 121 17.21 -5.34 18.40
C THR A 121 18.39 -4.78 19.21
N ILE A 122 18.16 -3.67 19.93
CA ILE A 122 19.15 -3.08 20.85
C ILE A 122 19.53 -4.09 21.94
N GLN A 123 18.54 -4.66 22.61
CA GLN A 123 18.77 -5.65 23.69
C GLN A 123 19.56 -6.87 23.19
N PHE A 124 19.33 -7.30 21.95
CA PHE A 124 20.07 -8.39 21.35
C PHE A 124 21.52 -8.01 21.06
N ALA A 125 21.75 -6.84 20.46
CA ALA A 125 23.10 -6.35 20.11
C ALA A 125 23.99 -6.18 21.35
N GLU A 126 23.45 -5.61 22.43
CA GLU A 126 24.18 -5.43 23.70
C GLU A 126 24.64 -6.76 24.30
N ARG A 127 23.79 -7.79 24.27
CA ARG A 127 24.13 -9.13 24.76
C ARG A 127 25.23 -9.78 23.93
N GLN A 128 25.19 -9.56 22.62
CA GLN A 128 26.17 -10.13 21.70
C GLN A 128 27.55 -9.48 21.88
N GLU A 129 27.61 -8.17 22.11
CA GLU A 129 28.88 -7.45 22.32
C GLU A 129 29.50 -7.69 23.70
N ARG A 130 28.81 -8.36 24.65
CA ARG A 130 29.25 -8.53 26.06
C ARG A 130 29.74 -7.23 26.72
N LYS A 131 29.33 -6.07 26.22
CA LYS A 131 29.59 -4.80 26.90
C LYS A 131 28.70 -4.76 28.13
N THR A 132 29.29 -4.54 29.30
CA THR A 132 28.54 -4.20 30.51
C THR A 132 27.63 -3.03 30.16
N PRO A 133 26.33 -3.07 30.55
CA PRO A 133 25.44 -1.95 30.30
C PRO A 133 26.08 -0.71 30.94
N THR A 134 26.57 0.21 30.11
CA THR A 134 27.04 1.50 30.57
C THR A 134 25.93 2.11 31.41
N ALA A 135 26.27 2.73 32.54
CA ALA A 135 25.36 3.32 33.53
C ALA A 135 24.52 4.51 32.99
N ILE A 136 24.38 4.60 31.68
CA ILE A 136 23.56 5.54 30.93
C ILE A 136 22.11 5.02 30.96
N GLY A 137 21.18 5.89 31.37
CA GLY A 137 19.76 5.56 31.46
C GLY A 137 19.18 5.04 30.15
N ASN A 138 18.15 4.19 30.23
CA ASN A 138 17.51 3.57 29.05
C ASN A 138 17.05 4.60 27.99
N ALA A 139 16.64 5.80 28.42
CA ALA A 139 16.19 6.88 27.53
C ALA A 139 17.34 7.49 26.70
N ASP A 140 18.50 7.75 27.29
CA ASP A 140 19.66 8.27 26.57
C ASP A 140 20.22 7.24 25.59
N ARG A 141 20.15 5.96 25.98
CA ARG A 141 20.56 4.83 25.14
C ARG A 141 19.69 4.69 23.89
N TRP A 142 18.38 4.83 24.08
CA TRP A 142 17.40 4.90 22.99
C TRP A 142 17.69 6.10 22.08
N ASN A 143 17.92 7.26 22.67
CA ASN A 143 18.11 8.51 21.91
C ASN A 143 19.36 8.50 21.05
N ARG A 144 20.45 7.84 21.46
CA ARG A 144 21.73 7.77 20.74
C ARG A 144 21.96 6.49 19.95
N PHE A 145 20.92 5.69 19.70
CA PHE A 145 21.04 4.44 18.98
C PHE A 145 21.71 4.56 17.61
N SER A 146 21.34 5.57 16.81
CA SER A 146 21.92 5.82 15.48
C SER A 146 23.43 6.09 15.54
N GLU A 147 23.91 6.76 16.59
CA GLU A 147 25.33 7.09 16.77
C GLU A 147 26.17 5.84 17.02
N TYR A 148 25.66 4.91 17.83
CA TYR A 148 26.41 3.71 18.20
C TYR A 148 26.33 2.59 17.14
N TRP A 149 25.18 2.43 16.48
CA TRP A 149 24.96 1.32 15.56
C TRP A 149 24.18 1.73 14.28
N PRO A 150 24.73 2.62 13.44
CA PRO A 150 24.04 3.12 12.24
C PRO A 150 23.65 1.97 11.28
N ALA A 151 24.58 1.03 11.05
CA ALA A 151 24.33 -0.13 10.19
C ALA A 151 23.26 -1.10 10.75
N LEU A 152 22.98 -1.09 12.05
CA LEU A 152 21.95 -1.95 12.64
C LEU A 152 20.55 -1.42 12.33
N GLY A 153 20.38 -0.09 12.32
CA GLY A 153 19.14 0.58 11.91
C GLY A 153 18.77 0.25 10.47
N ASP A 154 19.72 0.40 9.54
CA ASP A 154 19.54 0.06 8.13
C ASP A 154 19.12 -1.41 7.95
N ARG A 155 19.80 -2.31 8.68
CA ARG A 155 19.51 -3.73 8.61
C ARG A 155 18.16 -4.10 9.23
N LEU A 156 17.76 -3.44 10.31
CA LEU A 156 16.46 -3.63 10.94
C LEU A 156 15.35 -3.17 10.00
N PHE A 157 15.48 -1.98 9.41
CA PHE A 157 14.52 -1.48 8.42
C PHE A 157 14.42 -2.42 7.22
N ALA A 158 15.56 -2.87 6.69
CA ALA A 158 15.59 -3.86 5.63
C ALA A 158 14.84 -5.14 6.02
N ASN A 159 15.05 -5.64 7.23
CA ASN A 159 14.38 -6.85 7.71
C ASN A 159 12.87 -6.67 7.82
N ILE A 160 12.40 -5.58 8.45
CA ILE A 160 10.98 -5.24 8.57
C ILE A 160 10.34 -5.14 7.18
N TYR A 161 11.01 -4.45 6.26
CA TYR A 161 10.54 -4.27 4.89
C TYR A 161 10.42 -5.62 4.15
N HIS A 162 11.41 -6.50 4.29
CA HIS A 162 11.40 -7.82 3.65
C HIS A 162 10.41 -8.79 4.29
N GLU A 163 10.18 -8.71 5.60
CA GLU A 163 9.23 -9.58 6.29
C GLU A 163 7.79 -9.24 5.88
N GLN A 164 7.46 -7.96 5.80
CA GLN A 164 6.09 -7.52 5.51
C GLN A 164 5.80 -7.45 4.01
N TYR A 165 6.79 -7.05 3.21
CA TYR A 165 6.60 -6.77 1.80
C TYR A 165 7.48 -7.63 0.90
N GLY A 166 8.29 -8.54 1.44
CA GLY A 166 9.19 -9.37 0.64
C GLY A 166 8.48 -10.52 -0.07
N LEU A 167 9.29 -11.28 -0.81
CA LEU A 167 8.82 -12.38 -1.68
C LEU A 167 7.94 -13.41 -0.95
N TRP A 168 8.24 -13.70 0.32
CA TRP A 168 7.52 -14.70 1.10
C TRP A 168 6.07 -14.32 1.36
N ALA A 169 5.76 -13.02 1.53
CA ALA A 169 4.39 -12.56 1.66
C ALA A 169 3.60 -12.69 0.34
N PHE A 170 4.29 -12.60 -0.80
CA PHE A 170 3.69 -12.72 -2.13
C PHE A 170 3.60 -14.16 -2.66
N ALA A 171 4.40 -15.09 -2.15
CA ALA A 171 4.44 -16.45 -2.67
C ALA A 171 3.09 -17.20 -2.56
N PRO A 172 2.43 -17.25 -1.38
CA PRO A 172 1.12 -17.91 -1.26
C PRO A 172 0.04 -17.35 -2.20
N PRO A 173 -0.24 -16.03 -2.25
CA PRO A 173 -1.27 -15.51 -3.15
C PRO A 173 -0.90 -15.67 -4.62
N PHE A 174 0.39 -15.58 -4.97
CA PHE A 174 0.84 -15.80 -6.35
C PHE A 174 0.59 -17.24 -6.81
N LEU A 175 0.89 -18.24 -5.98
CA LEU A 175 0.64 -19.65 -6.31
C LEU A 175 -0.87 -19.93 -6.46
N ILE A 176 -1.69 -19.34 -5.58
CA ILE A 176 -3.16 -19.46 -5.66
C ILE A 176 -3.66 -18.84 -6.97
N LEU A 177 -3.19 -17.64 -7.32
CA LEU A 177 -3.58 -16.97 -8.55
C LEU A 177 -3.25 -17.80 -9.79
N LEU A 178 -2.04 -18.35 -9.85
CA LEU A 178 -1.61 -19.20 -10.97
C LEU A 178 -2.43 -20.49 -11.04
N ALA A 179 -2.69 -21.15 -9.92
CA ALA A 179 -3.50 -22.37 -9.88
C ALA A 179 -4.95 -22.11 -10.33
N VAL A 180 -5.58 -21.04 -9.84
CA VAL A 180 -6.94 -20.63 -10.21
C VAL A 180 -6.99 -20.24 -11.70
N THR A 181 -6.01 -19.48 -12.19
CA THR A 181 -5.90 -19.12 -13.61
C THR A 181 -5.80 -20.36 -14.49
N TYR A 182 -4.95 -21.33 -14.13
CA TYR A 182 -4.81 -22.58 -14.86
C TYR A 182 -6.14 -23.35 -14.89
N ALA A 183 -6.76 -23.56 -13.72
CA ALA A 183 -8.00 -24.33 -13.61
C ALA A 183 -9.13 -23.73 -14.45
N ILE A 184 -9.34 -22.41 -14.36
CA ILE A 184 -10.44 -21.73 -15.05
C ILE A 184 -10.23 -21.70 -16.57
N THR A 185 -9.00 -21.47 -17.02
CA THR A 185 -8.68 -21.49 -18.47
C THR A 185 -8.75 -22.91 -19.04
N ALA A 186 -8.42 -23.92 -18.23
CA ALA A 186 -8.58 -25.32 -18.62
C ALA A 186 -10.07 -25.68 -18.79
N ILE A 187 -10.93 -25.23 -17.87
CA ILE A 187 -12.39 -25.37 -17.98
C ILE A 187 -12.91 -24.66 -19.23
N ALA A 188 -12.52 -23.40 -19.45
CA ALA A 188 -12.94 -22.64 -20.63
C ALA A 188 -12.53 -23.33 -21.93
N THR A 189 -11.29 -23.81 -22.02
CA THR A 189 -10.77 -24.47 -23.22
C THR A 189 -11.46 -25.82 -23.43
N TRP A 190 -11.67 -26.59 -22.37
CA TRP A 190 -12.43 -27.85 -22.41
C TRP A 190 -13.84 -27.65 -23.00
N LEU A 191 -14.56 -26.63 -22.54
CA LEU A 191 -15.89 -26.28 -23.05
C LEU A 191 -15.88 -25.91 -24.53
N CYS A 192 -14.82 -25.25 -25.01
CA CYS A 192 -14.66 -24.89 -26.42
C CYS A 192 -14.25 -26.06 -27.32
N THR A 193 -13.53 -27.06 -26.81
CA THR A 193 -12.91 -28.11 -27.64
C THR A 193 -13.64 -29.46 -27.63
N LEU A 194 -14.31 -29.84 -26.54
CA LEU A 194 -14.78 -31.22 -26.34
C LEU A 194 -16.30 -31.36 -26.13
N GLY A 195 -17.05 -30.26 -26.15
CA GLY A 195 -18.50 -30.30 -26.02
C GLY A 195 -19.23 -30.36 -27.36
N ALA A 196 -20.41 -31.00 -27.37
CA ALA A 196 -21.51 -30.66 -28.30
C ALA A 196 -21.89 -29.15 -28.26
N CYS A 197 -21.30 -28.40 -27.31
CA CYS A 197 -21.41 -26.98 -27.03
C CYS A 197 -20.54 -26.06 -27.91
N ALA A 198 -19.71 -26.58 -28.82
CA ALA A 198 -19.03 -25.75 -29.83
C ALA A 198 -20.02 -25.11 -30.82
N SER A 199 -21.23 -25.66 -30.92
CA SER A 199 -22.33 -25.12 -31.70
C SER A 199 -23.66 -25.24 -30.93
N SER A 200 -24.26 -24.09 -30.58
CA SER A 200 -25.62 -23.86 -30.03
C SER A 200 -25.69 -23.43 -28.56
N ASP A 201 -26.71 -22.62 -28.25
CA ASP A 201 -27.18 -22.13 -26.93
C ASP A 201 -27.56 -23.25 -25.93
N GLN A 202 -27.03 -24.47 -26.11
CA GLN A 202 -27.31 -25.59 -25.23
C GLN A 202 -26.61 -25.42 -23.89
N ALA A 203 -27.40 -25.61 -22.83
CA ALA A 203 -26.94 -25.65 -21.45
C ALA A 203 -25.84 -26.70 -21.26
N THR A 204 -24.69 -26.29 -20.75
CA THR A 204 -23.59 -27.20 -20.41
C THR A 204 -23.89 -27.95 -19.11
N CYS A 205 -23.14 -29.03 -18.83
CA CYS A 205 -23.20 -29.72 -17.54
C CYS A 205 -22.75 -28.85 -16.34
N VAL A 206 -22.15 -27.67 -16.62
CA VAL A 206 -21.69 -26.73 -15.59
C VAL A 206 -22.83 -25.78 -15.27
N PHE A 207 -23.59 -26.12 -14.21
CA PHE A 207 -24.72 -25.31 -13.69
C PHE A 207 -25.82 -24.98 -14.71
N GLY A 208 -25.90 -25.71 -15.84
CA GLY A 208 -26.87 -25.45 -16.89
C GLY A 208 -26.59 -24.17 -17.70
N LEU A 209 -25.39 -23.59 -17.59
CA LEU A 209 -25.04 -22.35 -18.29
C LEU A 209 -24.57 -22.63 -19.72
N SER A 210 -24.81 -21.70 -20.63
CA SER A 210 -24.29 -21.80 -22.00
C SER A 210 -22.76 -21.61 -22.03
N ALA A 211 -22.07 -22.35 -22.90
CA ALA A 211 -20.63 -22.20 -23.10
C ALA A 211 -20.19 -20.75 -23.41
N PRO A 212 -20.85 -19.98 -24.32
CA PRO A 212 -20.44 -18.61 -24.59
C PRO A 212 -20.56 -17.70 -23.36
N LEU A 213 -21.52 -17.94 -22.46
CA LEU A 213 -21.69 -17.17 -21.23
C LEU A 213 -20.53 -17.39 -20.26
N ILE A 214 -20.15 -18.65 -20.03
CA ILE A 214 -19.03 -19.01 -19.14
C ILE A 214 -17.71 -18.43 -19.67
N VAL A 215 -17.44 -18.63 -20.97
CA VAL A 215 -16.21 -18.14 -21.61
C VAL A 215 -16.14 -16.61 -21.55
N SER A 216 -17.27 -15.92 -21.78
CA SER A 216 -17.37 -14.47 -21.68
C SER A 216 -17.08 -13.96 -20.27
N ALA A 217 -17.63 -14.59 -19.23
CA ALA A 217 -17.38 -14.23 -17.84
C ALA A 217 -15.90 -14.43 -17.44
N ILE A 218 -15.30 -15.54 -17.86
CA ILE A 218 -13.88 -15.81 -17.62
C ILE A 218 -13.00 -14.80 -18.34
N ALA A 219 -13.31 -14.47 -19.60
CA ALA A 219 -12.57 -13.48 -20.38
C ALA A 219 -12.63 -12.08 -19.73
N GLY A 220 -13.79 -11.66 -19.24
CA GLY A 220 -13.96 -10.38 -18.54
C GLY A 220 -13.14 -10.33 -17.24
N ALA A 221 -13.17 -11.41 -16.44
CA ALA A 221 -12.39 -11.51 -15.21
C ALA A 221 -10.87 -11.50 -15.48
N LEU A 222 -10.39 -12.26 -16.47
CA LEU A 222 -8.98 -12.26 -16.88
C LEU A 222 -8.52 -10.88 -17.36
N MET A 223 -9.32 -10.23 -18.20
CA MET A 223 -9.01 -8.89 -18.70
C MET A 223 -8.87 -7.88 -17.55
N PHE A 224 -9.75 -7.94 -16.54
CA PHE A 224 -9.62 -7.11 -15.35
C PHE A 224 -8.33 -7.40 -14.59
N VAL A 225 -8.05 -8.67 -14.26
CA VAL A 225 -6.88 -9.04 -13.47
C VAL A 225 -5.58 -8.60 -14.14
N VAL A 226 -5.47 -8.80 -15.45
CA VAL A 226 -4.29 -8.39 -16.22
C VAL A 226 -4.19 -6.87 -16.30
N SER A 227 -5.30 -6.18 -16.62
CA SER A 227 -5.29 -4.71 -16.72
C SER A 227 -4.94 -4.05 -15.39
N ASP A 228 -5.55 -4.51 -14.29
CA ASP A 228 -5.33 -3.94 -12.97
C ASP A 228 -3.93 -4.27 -12.44
N SER A 229 -3.46 -5.51 -12.63
CA SER A 229 -2.07 -5.86 -12.25
C SER A 229 -1.05 -5.00 -13.00
N VAL A 230 -1.18 -4.81 -14.32
CA VAL A 230 -0.28 -3.93 -15.09
C VAL A 230 -0.31 -2.50 -14.56
N LEU A 231 -1.49 -1.98 -14.22
CA LEU A 231 -1.63 -0.63 -13.68
C LEU A 231 -0.99 -0.50 -12.29
N SER A 232 -1.21 -1.46 -11.40
CA SER A 232 -0.65 -1.53 -10.05
C SER A 232 0.87 -1.66 -10.08
N ILE A 233 1.41 -2.42 -11.04
CA ILE A 233 2.85 -2.57 -11.26
C ILE A 233 3.45 -1.26 -11.77
N ARG A 234 2.79 -0.58 -12.72
CA ARG A 234 3.23 0.74 -13.21
C ARG A 234 3.26 1.77 -12.09
N ARG A 235 2.31 1.72 -11.15
CA ARG A 235 2.26 2.56 -9.94
C ARG A 235 3.22 2.10 -8.84
N ARG A 236 3.86 0.94 -9.01
CA ARG A 236 4.69 0.27 -8.00
C ARG A 236 3.96 0.11 -6.65
N ALA A 237 2.70 -0.32 -6.72
CA ALA A 237 1.72 -0.29 -5.64
C ALA A 237 1.07 -1.66 -5.38
N LEU A 238 1.60 -2.72 -5.97
CA LEU A 238 0.98 -4.04 -5.90
C LEU A 238 1.13 -4.58 -4.47
N ASN A 239 0.00 -4.84 -3.81
CA ASN A 239 -0.04 -5.49 -2.51
C ASN A 239 -0.31 -7.00 -2.64
N ALA A 240 0.12 -7.78 -1.65
CA ALA A 240 -0.21 -9.20 -1.58
C ALA A 240 -1.73 -9.43 -1.49
N SER A 241 -2.45 -8.52 -0.83
CA SER A 241 -3.93 -8.50 -0.76
C SER A 241 -4.56 -8.40 -2.14
N ASP A 242 -4.02 -7.57 -3.03
CA ASP A 242 -4.58 -7.38 -4.38
C ASP A 242 -4.50 -8.67 -5.19
N VAL A 243 -3.42 -9.44 -5.03
CA VAL A 243 -3.23 -10.74 -5.68
C VAL A 243 -4.26 -11.78 -5.17
N TYR A 244 -4.63 -11.73 -3.89
CA TYR A 244 -5.76 -12.53 -3.37
C TYR A 244 -7.08 -12.10 -4.01
N TRP A 245 -7.33 -10.80 -4.12
CA TRP A 245 -8.54 -10.28 -4.77
C TRP A 245 -8.62 -10.65 -6.25
N TYR A 246 -7.50 -10.68 -6.96
CA TYR A 246 -7.44 -11.19 -8.34
C TYR A 246 -7.82 -12.66 -8.42
N SER A 247 -7.30 -13.48 -7.50
CA SER A 247 -7.61 -14.90 -7.42
C SER A 247 -9.09 -15.14 -7.14
N LEU A 248 -9.63 -14.43 -6.14
CA LEU A 248 -11.04 -14.48 -5.78
C LEU A 248 -11.94 -14.05 -6.93
N ARG A 249 -11.56 -13.00 -7.66
CA ARG A 249 -12.33 -12.49 -8.79
C ARG A 249 -12.41 -13.51 -9.93
N LEU A 250 -11.29 -14.16 -10.26
CA LEU A 250 -11.28 -15.25 -11.24
C LEU A 250 -12.18 -16.40 -10.77
N PHE A 251 -12.04 -16.82 -9.51
CA PHE A 251 -12.89 -17.86 -8.92
C PHE A 251 -14.39 -17.53 -9.00
N LEU A 252 -14.76 -16.26 -8.78
CA LEU A 252 -16.14 -15.78 -8.85
C LEU A 252 -16.67 -15.58 -10.27
N ALA A 253 -15.87 -15.76 -11.33
CA ALA A 253 -16.33 -15.55 -12.70
C ALA A 253 -17.51 -16.46 -13.08
N ILE A 254 -17.48 -17.74 -12.69
CA ILE A 254 -18.56 -18.70 -12.98
C ILE A 254 -19.83 -18.38 -12.16
N PRO A 255 -19.76 -18.16 -10.83
CA PRO A 255 -20.90 -17.65 -10.07
C PRO A 255 -21.51 -16.34 -10.62
N LEU A 256 -20.68 -15.41 -11.10
CA LEU A 256 -21.18 -14.17 -11.70
C LEU A 256 -21.86 -14.40 -13.06
N ALA A 257 -21.43 -15.41 -13.83
CA ALA A 257 -22.12 -15.85 -15.03
C ALA A 257 -23.54 -16.35 -14.71
N LEU A 258 -23.72 -17.10 -13.61
CA LEU A 258 -25.03 -17.54 -13.14
C LEU A 258 -25.96 -16.34 -12.84
N VAL A 259 -25.43 -15.30 -12.20
CA VAL A 259 -26.20 -14.07 -11.94
C VAL A 259 -26.59 -13.38 -13.25
N ALA A 260 -25.71 -13.36 -14.25
CA ALA A 260 -25.98 -12.75 -15.56
C ALA A 260 -27.07 -13.49 -16.35
N GLU A 261 -27.15 -14.82 -16.22
CA GLU A 261 -28.19 -15.63 -16.86
C GLU A 261 -29.59 -15.24 -16.36
N TYR A 262 -29.75 -15.04 -15.06
CA TYR A 262 -31.04 -14.67 -14.46
C TYR A 262 -31.33 -13.16 -14.47
N ALA A 263 -30.44 -12.34 -15.03
CA ALA A 263 -30.65 -10.90 -15.09
C ALA A 263 -31.72 -10.53 -16.13
N PRO A 264 -32.68 -9.63 -15.82
CA PRO A 264 -33.70 -9.21 -16.79
C PRO A 264 -33.03 -8.50 -17.96
N SER A 265 -33.21 -9.03 -19.17
CA SER A 265 -32.58 -8.52 -20.38
C SER A 265 -33.63 -8.30 -21.48
N ALA A 266 -33.42 -7.27 -22.32
CA ALA A 266 -34.31 -6.94 -23.43
C ALA A 266 -33.69 -7.45 -24.75
N GLY A 267 -33.84 -8.74 -25.06
CA GLY A 267 -33.47 -9.35 -26.35
C GLY A 267 -32.44 -10.48 -26.26
N SER A 268 -31.86 -10.89 -27.40
CA SER A 268 -30.78 -11.90 -27.55
C SER A 268 -29.62 -11.31 -28.41
N PRO A 269 -28.32 -11.42 -28.04
CA PRO A 269 -27.69 -12.01 -26.85
C PRO A 269 -27.13 -10.95 -25.86
N PRO A 270 -27.95 -10.39 -24.96
CA PRO A 270 -27.52 -9.46 -23.91
C PRO A 270 -26.91 -10.17 -22.69
N HIS A 271 -27.27 -11.43 -22.39
CA HIS A 271 -26.75 -12.14 -21.21
C HIS A 271 -25.23 -12.36 -21.27
N VAL A 272 -24.69 -12.69 -22.45
CA VAL A 272 -23.24 -12.85 -22.67
C VAL A 272 -22.50 -11.53 -22.41
N VAL A 273 -23.06 -10.40 -22.87
CA VAL A 273 -22.50 -9.06 -22.63
C VAL A 273 -22.61 -8.66 -21.16
N ILE A 274 -23.73 -9.00 -20.51
CA ILE A 274 -23.92 -8.78 -19.07
C ILE A 274 -22.88 -9.56 -18.26
N ALA A 275 -22.64 -10.84 -18.57
CA ALA A 275 -21.63 -11.65 -17.89
C ALA A 275 -20.22 -11.08 -18.05
N PHE A 276 -19.85 -10.65 -19.26
CA PHE A 276 -18.57 -9.98 -19.50
C PHE A 276 -18.44 -8.69 -18.67
N THR A 277 -19.46 -7.83 -18.73
CA THR A 277 -19.42 -6.52 -18.09
C THR A 277 -19.41 -6.62 -16.57
N LEU A 278 -20.15 -7.57 -15.98
CA LEU A 278 -20.11 -7.84 -14.55
C LEU A 278 -18.73 -8.32 -14.09
N THR A 279 -18.04 -9.11 -14.92
CA THR A 279 -16.74 -9.69 -14.56
C THR A 279 -15.55 -8.78 -14.88
N ILE A 280 -15.68 -7.79 -15.76
CA ILE A 280 -14.63 -6.78 -16.04
C ILE A 280 -14.70 -5.54 -15.14
N LEU A 281 -15.86 -5.17 -14.59
CA LEU A 281 -16.00 -3.92 -13.83
C LEU A 281 -15.46 -4.01 -12.39
N PRO A 282 -14.66 -3.05 -11.89
CA PRO A 282 -14.18 -3.06 -10.50
C PRO A 282 -15.35 -3.22 -9.51
N VAL A 283 -15.16 -3.99 -8.43
CA VAL A 283 -16.23 -4.27 -7.46
C VAL A 283 -16.80 -2.97 -6.88
N ASP A 284 -15.95 -1.97 -6.64
CA ASP A 284 -16.39 -0.65 -6.18
C ASP A 284 -17.31 0.05 -7.18
N GLN A 285 -17.10 -0.14 -8.48
CA GLN A 285 -17.96 0.43 -9.52
C GLN A 285 -19.29 -0.32 -9.61
N ILE A 286 -19.28 -1.65 -9.42
CA ILE A 286 -20.49 -2.45 -9.31
C ILE A 286 -21.29 -1.98 -8.10
N MET A 287 -20.66 -1.88 -6.92
CA MET A 287 -21.32 -1.41 -5.69
C MET A 287 -21.79 0.04 -5.79
N LYS A 288 -21.03 0.94 -6.41
CA LYS A 288 -21.47 2.31 -6.69
C LYS A 288 -22.67 2.34 -7.63
N THR A 289 -22.71 1.45 -8.62
CA THR A 289 -23.81 1.38 -9.59
C THR A 289 -25.06 0.77 -8.96
N VAL A 290 -24.92 -0.30 -8.18
CA VAL A 290 -25.99 -0.91 -7.35
C VAL A 290 -26.51 0.11 -6.35
N ARG A 291 -25.63 0.79 -5.61
CA ARG A 291 -26.00 1.87 -4.69
C ARG A 291 -26.67 3.03 -5.43
N ARG A 292 -26.23 3.41 -6.62
CA ARG A 292 -26.86 4.48 -7.43
C ARG A 292 -28.24 4.07 -7.96
N LEU A 293 -28.43 2.81 -8.32
CA LEU A 293 -29.73 2.25 -8.71
C LEU A 293 -30.68 2.15 -7.52
N ALA A 294 -30.18 1.74 -6.34
CA ALA A 294 -30.93 1.75 -5.09
C ALA A 294 -31.25 3.19 -4.64
N ALA A 295 -30.29 4.11 -4.73
CA ALA A 295 -30.45 5.51 -4.35
C ALA A 295 -31.42 6.26 -5.26
N LYS A 296 -31.52 5.90 -6.55
CA LYS A 296 -32.60 6.41 -7.43
C LYS A 296 -34.01 6.07 -6.92
N ASN A 297 -34.15 5.09 -6.02
CA ASN A 297 -35.40 4.75 -5.34
C ASN A 297 -35.50 5.35 -3.92
N VAL A 298 -34.43 5.98 -3.39
CA VAL A 298 -34.31 6.50 -2.00
C VAL A 298 -34.08 8.03 -1.96
N THR A 299 -34.17 8.70 -3.12
CA THR A 299 -33.50 9.97 -3.44
C THR A 299 -33.83 11.27 -2.68
N GLU A 300 -34.69 11.30 -1.65
CA GLU A 300 -34.97 12.55 -0.92
C GLU A 300 -34.41 12.62 0.52
N LEU A 301 -34.16 11.51 1.20
CA LEU A 301 -33.76 11.56 2.62
C LEU A 301 -32.25 11.73 2.83
N GLU A 302 -31.40 11.17 1.97
CA GLU A 302 -29.93 11.11 2.20
C GLU A 302 -29.14 12.26 1.59
N ARG A 303 -29.76 13.14 0.79
CA ARG A 303 -29.04 14.17 0.02
C ARG A 303 -28.53 15.34 0.89
N LYS A 304 -28.77 15.31 2.21
CA LYS A 304 -28.52 16.45 3.11
C LYS A 304 -27.48 16.22 4.22
N GLU A 305 -26.94 15.02 4.41
CA GLU A 305 -26.17 14.73 5.65
C GLU A 305 -24.76 14.18 5.51
N ASP A 306 -24.26 13.82 4.32
CA ASP A 306 -22.85 13.41 4.22
C ASP A 306 -21.92 14.64 4.25
N PRO A 307 -21.14 14.85 5.33
CA PRO A 307 -20.18 15.95 5.37
C PRO A 307 -19.16 15.79 4.24
N PRO A 308 -18.69 16.89 3.63
CA PRO A 308 -17.65 16.83 2.61
C PRO A 308 -16.41 16.17 3.19
N ASP A 309 -15.86 15.24 2.44
CA ASP A 309 -14.70 14.44 2.83
C ASP A 309 -13.54 15.30 3.35
N GLU A 310 -13.18 15.11 4.62
CA GLU A 310 -12.21 15.95 5.31
C GLU A 310 -10.83 15.92 4.63
N LEU A 311 -10.49 14.80 3.99
CA LEU A 311 -9.21 14.61 3.32
C LEU A 311 -9.09 15.48 2.06
N LEU A 312 -10.20 15.81 1.40
CA LEU A 312 -10.20 16.73 0.24
C LEU A 312 -9.74 18.14 0.59
N ASN A 313 -9.77 18.48 1.88
CA ASN A 313 -9.26 19.76 2.29
C ASN A 313 -7.72 19.81 2.12
N LEU A 314 -6.98 18.69 2.18
CA LEU A 314 -5.52 18.64 2.07
C LEU A 314 -5.03 19.10 0.68
N SER A 315 -3.92 19.85 0.65
CA SER A 315 -3.38 20.39 -0.59
C SER A 315 -2.77 19.27 -1.45
N GLY A 316 -3.20 19.21 -2.71
CA GLY A 316 -2.79 18.16 -3.66
C GLY A 316 -3.60 16.86 -3.55
N VAL A 317 -4.60 16.80 -2.65
CA VAL A 317 -5.52 15.66 -2.58
C VAL A 317 -6.69 15.88 -3.52
N THR A 318 -6.87 14.96 -4.46
CA THR A 318 -8.03 14.90 -5.35
C THR A 318 -8.96 13.78 -4.92
N LYS A 319 -10.20 13.76 -5.44
CA LYS A 319 -11.14 12.65 -5.20
C LYS A 319 -10.55 11.26 -5.49
N SER A 320 -9.63 11.16 -6.43
CA SER A 320 -8.92 9.90 -6.73
C SER A 320 -7.94 9.50 -5.63
N VAL A 321 -7.17 10.47 -5.11
CA VAL A 321 -6.23 10.26 -3.99
C VAL A 321 -7.01 9.87 -2.74
N THR A 322 -8.11 10.56 -2.47
CA THR A 322 -8.98 10.27 -1.34
C THR A 322 -9.59 8.89 -1.44
N ALA A 323 -10.06 8.46 -2.62
CA ALA A 323 -10.56 7.10 -2.82
C ALA A 323 -9.50 6.03 -2.52
N SER A 324 -8.24 6.26 -2.90
CA SER A 324 -7.13 5.36 -2.54
C SER A 324 -6.81 5.37 -1.04
N LEU A 325 -6.92 6.52 -0.35
CA LEU A 325 -6.75 6.59 1.10
C LEU A 325 -7.88 5.87 1.85
N HIS A 326 -9.14 6.03 1.40
CA HIS A 326 -10.28 5.30 1.96
C HIS A 326 -10.16 3.79 1.77
N ALA A 327 -9.63 3.34 0.64
CA ALA A 327 -9.37 1.92 0.40
C ALA A 327 -8.38 1.32 1.41
N GLU A 328 -7.46 2.14 1.93
CA GLU A 328 -6.53 1.79 3.00
C GLU A 328 -7.08 2.03 4.42
N GLY A 329 -8.36 2.44 4.53
CA GLY A 329 -9.01 2.73 5.80
C GLY A 329 -8.66 4.08 6.42
N ILE A 330 -8.03 4.99 5.66
CA ILE A 330 -7.79 6.37 6.08
C ILE A 330 -8.98 7.21 5.64
N THR A 331 -9.80 7.60 6.61
CA THR A 331 -11.02 8.37 6.40
C THR A 331 -10.96 9.77 7.03
N SER A 332 -10.01 10.02 7.94
CA SER A 332 -9.89 11.30 8.65
C SER A 332 -8.48 11.89 8.63
N ILE A 333 -8.39 13.19 8.92
CA ILE A 333 -7.11 13.92 9.04
C ILE A 333 -6.25 13.34 10.17
N GLU A 334 -6.87 12.92 11.28
CA GLU A 334 -6.17 12.29 12.41
C GLU A 334 -5.49 10.98 12.01
N GLN A 335 -6.20 10.14 11.26
CA GLN A 335 -5.64 8.89 10.77
C GLN A 335 -4.49 9.14 9.80
N MET A 336 -4.61 10.16 8.93
CA MET A 336 -3.53 10.56 8.02
C MET A 336 -2.28 11.06 8.78
N ALA A 337 -2.46 11.80 9.88
CA ALA A 337 -1.35 12.28 10.72
C ALA A 337 -0.66 11.17 11.53
N ALA A 338 -1.40 10.10 11.87
CA ALA A 338 -0.90 8.97 12.63
C ALA A 338 -0.34 7.83 11.75
N ALA A 339 -0.69 7.78 10.47
CA ALA A 339 -0.31 6.69 9.57
C ALA A 339 1.21 6.60 9.37
N ASP A 340 1.71 5.36 9.26
CA ASP A 340 3.09 5.09 8.84
C ASP A 340 3.25 5.45 7.35
N PRO A 341 4.10 6.43 7.00
CA PRO A 341 4.24 6.90 5.63
C PRO A 341 4.88 5.88 4.70
N VAL A 342 5.72 4.96 5.20
CA VAL A 342 6.33 3.90 4.39
C VAL A 342 5.25 2.88 4.03
N THR A 343 4.55 2.36 5.04
CA THR A 343 3.42 1.44 4.85
C THR A 343 2.38 2.03 3.91
N LEU A 344 1.99 3.28 4.14
CA LEU A 344 0.97 3.94 3.32
C LEU A 344 1.43 4.18 1.89
N SER A 345 2.70 4.58 1.67
CA SER A 345 3.27 4.77 0.34
C SER A 345 3.33 3.47 -0.46
N ILE A 346 3.67 2.34 0.19
CA ILE A 346 3.67 1.01 -0.45
C ILE A 346 2.26 0.64 -0.88
N ARG A 347 1.28 0.76 0.04
CA ARG A 347 -0.06 0.26 -0.21
C ARG A 347 -0.85 1.10 -1.20
N THR A 348 -0.72 2.42 -1.15
CA THR A 348 -1.40 3.33 -2.08
C THR A 348 -0.67 3.50 -3.42
N GLY A 349 0.62 3.18 -3.47
CA GLY A 349 1.47 3.50 -4.62
C GLY A 349 1.85 4.98 -4.73
N PHE A 350 1.59 5.78 -3.71
CA PHE A 350 2.00 7.18 -3.73
C PHE A 350 3.52 7.32 -3.63
N PRO A 351 4.12 8.34 -4.30
CA PRO A 351 5.52 8.68 -4.06
C PRO A 351 5.75 8.97 -2.57
N PHE A 352 6.85 8.48 -2.00
CA PHE A 352 7.07 8.57 -0.56
C PHE A 352 7.04 10.03 -0.06
N ARG A 353 7.66 10.93 -0.82
CA ARG A 353 7.65 12.38 -0.55
C ARG A 353 6.25 12.98 -0.51
N PHE A 354 5.35 12.52 -1.39
CA PHE A 354 3.96 12.97 -1.39
C PHE A 354 3.26 12.51 -0.12
N THR A 355 3.45 11.26 0.30
CA THR A 355 2.89 10.71 1.54
C THR A 355 3.39 11.47 2.78
N LEU A 356 4.70 11.76 2.86
CA LEU A 356 5.27 12.57 3.94
C LEU A 356 4.66 13.97 4.01
N ARG A 357 4.45 14.60 2.85
CA ARG A 357 3.81 15.92 2.76
C ARG A 357 2.34 15.87 3.20
N LEU A 358 1.60 14.83 2.85
CA LEU A 358 0.23 14.66 3.33
C LEU A 358 0.17 14.50 4.86
N GLY A 359 1.06 13.70 5.45
CA GLY A 359 1.17 13.56 6.90
C GLY A 359 1.54 14.89 7.59
N SER A 360 2.48 15.62 7.00
CA SER A 360 2.86 16.98 7.42
C SER A 360 1.66 17.93 7.45
N GLN A 361 0.93 18.06 6.34
CA GLN A 361 -0.25 18.93 6.29
C GLN A 361 -1.36 18.49 7.25
N ALA A 362 -1.52 17.18 7.43
CA ALA A 362 -2.52 16.63 8.34
C ALA A 362 -2.24 17.04 9.80
N ILE A 363 -0.98 17.06 10.23
CA ILE A 363 -0.60 17.54 11.57
C ILE A 363 -0.95 19.03 11.74
N VAL A 364 -0.60 19.88 10.77
CA VAL A 364 -0.93 21.32 10.84
C VAL A 364 -2.44 21.52 10.95
N ARG A 365 -3.22 20.73 10.18
CA ARG A 365 -4.68 20.78 10.20
C ARG A 365 -5.31 20.24 11.46
N ARG A 366 -4.74 19.22 12.09
CA ARG A 366 -5.16 18.77 13.41
C ARG A 366 -5.14 19.91 14.44
N HIS A 367 -4.12 20.75 14.38
CA HIS A 367 -3.95 21.86 15.35
C HIS A 367 -4.81 23.09 15.06
N PHE A 368 -5.01 23.43 13.78
CA PHE A 368 -5.68 24.66 13.36
C PHE A 368 -7.05 24.45 12.68
N GLY A 369 -7.47 23.19 12.49
CA GLY A 369 -8.70 22.82 11.82
C GLY A 369 -8.74 23.25 10.34
N PRO A 370 -9.93 23.54 9.79
CA PRO A 370 -10.10 23.99 8.40
C PRO A 370 -9.33 25.26 8.04
N LYS A 371 -9.08 26.11 9.04
CA LYS A 371 -8.37 27.39 8.89
C LYS A 371 -6.89 27.24 8.55
N ALA A 372 -6.32 26.05 8.75
CA ALA A 372 -4.93 25.75 8.37
C ALA A 372 -4.66 26.03 6.88
N SER A 373 -5.67 25.94 6.02
CA SER A 373 -5.56 26.29 4.59
C SER A 373 -5.14 27.74 4.36
N ASN A 374 -5.47 28.67 5.27
CA ASN A 374 -5.07 30.07 5.20
C ASN A 374 -3.56 30.28 5.42
N LEU A 375 -2.84 29.27 5.91
CA LEU A 375 -1.38 29.32 6.10
C LEU A 375 -0.59 29.01 4.83
N LEU A 376 -1.26 28.54 3.75
CA LEU A 376 -0.63 28.24 2.46
C LEU A 376 0.13 29.43 1.84
N PRO A 377 -0.42 30.66 1.78
CA PRO A 377 0.24 31.79 1.14
C PRO A 377 1.55 32.22 1.81
N ILE A 378 1.71 31.92 3.11
CA ILE A 378 2.92 32.21 3.88
C ILE A 378 3.85 31.00 4.02
N GLY A 379 3.56 29.90 3.32
CA GLY A 379 4.40 28.70 3.31
C GLY A 379 4.37 27.85 4.58
N LEU A 380 3.43 28.10 5.51
CA LEU A 380 3.31 27.39 6.79
C LEU A 380 2.23 26.30 6.77
N ALA A 381 1.97 25.71 5.59
CA ALA A 381 1.02 24.61 5.45
C ALA A 381 1.62 23.24 5.84
N ASP A 382 2.94 23.17 5.96
CA ASP A 382 3.72 21.98 6.28
C ASP A 382 4.44 22.15 7.63
N VAL A 383 4.76 21.05 8.31
CA VAL A 383 5.35 21.08 9.66
C VAL A 383 6.82 21.53 9.66
N VAL A 384 7.57 21.27 8.59
CA VAL A 384 9.02 21.61 8.54
C VAL A 384 9.24 23.13 8.55
N PRO A 385 8.55 23.95 7.73
CA PRO A 385 8.62 25.41 7.85
C PRO A 385 8.26 25.93 9.25
N ILE A 386 7.24 25.33 9.89
CA ILE A 386 6.84 25.70 11.27
C ILE A 386 7.94 25.35 12.26
N TYR A 387 8.57 24.19 12.12
CA TYR A 387 9.70 23.76 12.95
C TYR A 387 10.89 24.72 12.85
N LEU A 388 11.29 25.09 11.63
CA LEU A 388 12.38 26.05 11.40
C LEU A 388 12.04 27.44 11.97
N LEU A 389 10.78 27.88 11.83
CA LEU A 389 10.31 29.12 12.45
C LEU A 389 10.41 29.08 13.97
N VAL A 390 10.03 27.97 14.61
CA VAL A 390 10.13 27.80 16.07
C VAL A 390 11.58 27.78 16.53
N GLN A 391 12.49 27.14 15.78
CA GLN A 391 13.92 27.20 16.08
C GLN A 391 14.46 28.64 16.01
N ALA A 392 14.08 29.39 14.97
CA ALA A 392 14.46 30.79 14.82
C ALA A 392 13.94 31.66 15.97
N LEU A 393 12.68 31.48 16.38
CA LEU A 393 12.07 32.19 17.51
C LEU A 393 12.73 31.89 18.86
N ASN A 394 13.28 30.68 19.03
CA ASN A 394 13.94 30.27 20.27
C ASN A 394 15.42 30.72 20.31
N GLY A 395 15.94 31.34 19.23
CA GLY A 395 17.36 31.70 19.12
C GLY A 395 18.32 30.51 19.04
N THR A 396 17.78 29.28 18.96
CA THR A 396 18.56 28.06 18.81
C THR A 396 18.97 27.90 17.35
N SER A 397 20.16 28.40 17.02
CA SER A 397 20.96 27.70 16.02
C SER A 397 21.25 26.30 16.60
N GLN A 398 21.03 25.25 15.81
CA GLN A 398 21.14 23.82 16.11
C GLN A 398 22.09 23.44 17.29
N PRO A 399 21.73 22.46 18.16
CA PRO A 399 22.58 22.05 19.28
C PRO A 399 23.95 21.55 18.78
N ASP A 400 25.01 22.06 19.43
CA ASP A 400 26.42 21.69 19.24
C ASP A 400 26.60 20.17 19.23
N THR A 401 26.60 19.56 18.05
CA THR A 401 27.09 18.21 17.84
C THR A 401 28.42 18.35 17.11
N PRO A 402 29.57 17.97 17.70
CA PRO A 402 30.87 18.17 17.08
C PRO A 402 31.14 17.06 16.06
N ALA A 403 30.45 17.08 14.92
CA ALA A 403 30.84 16.42 13.67
C ALA A 403 29.89 16.89 12.55
N GLU A 404 30.47 17.33 11.44
CA GLU A 404 29.85 17.89 10.22
C GLU A 404 29.32 19.34 10.26
N PRO A 405 29.63 20.16 9.22
CA PRO A 405 29.10 21.50 9.09
C PRO A 405 27.57 21.45 8.92
N PRO A 406 26.80 22.15 9.77
CA PRO A 406 25.35 22.07 9.71
C PRO A 406 24.82 22.66 8.40
N PRO A 407 23.73 22.10 7.85
CA PRO A 407 23.01 22.75 6.78
C PRO A 407 22.60 24.16 7.23
N GLN A 408 23.02 25.17 6.47
CA GLN A 408 22.72 26.57 6.76
C GLN A 408 21.21 26.77 6.84
N VAL A 409 20.67 26.92 8.05
CA VAL A 409 19.28 27.35 8.24
C VAL A 409 19.18 28.76 7.63
N PRO A 410 18.26 29.02 6.67
CA PRO A 410 18.06 30.36 6.13
C PRO A 410 17.75 31.31 7.29
N ARG A 411 18.56 32.37 7.46
CA ARG A 411 18.26 33.42 8.43
C ARG A 411 16.94 34.07 8.01
N LEU A 412 15.91 33.90 8.82
CA LEU A 412 14.65 34.63 8.67
C LEU A 412 14.83 35.98 9.36
N ASP A 413 14.83 37.06 8.58
CA ASP A 413 15.11 38.41 9.09
C ASP A 413 14.04 38.93 10.05
N THR A 414 12.82 38.34 10.07
CA THR A 414 11.72 38.74 10.98
C THR A 414 10.77 37.55 11.33
N PRO A 415 11.16 36.62 12.22
CA PRO A 415 10.31 35.47 12.58
C PRO A 415 9.03 35.88 13.32
N GLU A 416 9.05 36.94 14.12
CA GLU A 416 7.87 37.47 14.83
C GLU A 416 6.83 38.02 13.85
N ALA A 417 7.25 38.67 12.77
CA ALA A 417 6.35 39.21 11.75
C ALA A 417 5.58 38.09 11.03
N ILE A 418 6.21 36.94 10.83
CA ILE A 418 5.58 35.75 10.24
C ILE A 418 4.51 35.18 11.18
N VAL A 419 4.77 35.18 12.49
CA VAL A 419 3.78 34.76 13.49
C VAL A 419 2.59 35.71 13.52
N ALA A 420 2.83 37.03 13.48
CA ALA A 420 1.76 38.03 13.41
C ALA A 420 0.91 37.87 12.13
N ALA A 421 1.55 37.62 10.99
CA ALA A 421 0.86 37.32 9.74
C ALA A 421 0.02 36.04 9.84
N ALA A 422 0.56 34.97 10.43
CA ALA A 422 -0.15 33.71 10.65
C ALA A 422 -1.37 33.90 11.59
N ALA A 423 -1.21 34.65 12.68
CA ALA A 423 -2.29 34.98 13.61
C ALA A 423 -3.41 35.74 12.90
N THR A 424 -3.05 36.73 12.07
CA THR A 424 -4.02 37.47 11.26
C THR A 424 -4.79 36.54 10.31
N LEU A 425 -4.09 35.64 9.60
CA LEU A 425 -4.73 34.71 8.65
C LEU A 425 -5.62 33.65 9.33
N LEU A 426 -5.32 33.26 10.56
CA LEU A 426 -6.08 32.26 11.32
C LEU A 426 -7.26 32.87 12.09
N PHE A 427 -7.15 34.10 12.59
CA PHE A 427 -8.12 34.67 13.53
C PHE A 427 -8.88 35.89 13.01
N ALA A 428 -8.35 36.66 12.04
CA ALA A 428 -8.93 37.96 11.64
C ALA A 428 -10.36 37.89 11.05
N LYS A 429 -10.83 36.73 10.60
CA LYS A 429 -12.19 36.55 10.05
C LYS A 429 -13.20 35.95 11.02
N ALA A 430 -12.77 35.41 12.16
CA ALA A 430 -13.59 34.47 12.92
C ALA A 430 -13.97 34.95 14.32
N ASP A 431 -13.20 35.85 14.94
CA ASP A 431 -13.50 36.29 16.30
C ASP A 431 -13.00 37.72 16.56
N PRO A 432 -13.84 38.77 16.39
CA PRO A 432 -13.46 40.14 16.68
C PRO A 432 -13.23 40.38 18.19
N ALA A 433 -13.52 39.39 19.04
CA ALA A 433 -13.34 39.45 20.49
C ALA A 433 -11.95 39.01 20.98
N LEU A 434 -11.11 38.40 20.13
CA LEU A 434 -9.78 37.94 20.54
C LEU A 434 -8.73 39.03 20.27
N PRO A 435 -8.08 39.60 21.30
CA PRO A 435 -6.99 40.55 21.11
C PRO A 435 -5.85 39.93 20.28
N GLN A 436 -5.25 40.73 19.40
CA GLN A 436 -4.16 40.29 18.52
C GLN A 436 -3.01 39.61 19.30
N ASP A 437 -2.65 40.15 20.46
CA ASP A 437 -1.60 39.59 21.33
C ASP A 437 -1.93 38.17 21.82
N GLN A 438 -3.21 37.89 22.10
CA GLN A 438 -3.67 36.56 22.50
C GLN A 438 -3.67 35.61 21.30
N ALA A 439 -4.07 36.09 20.11
CA ALA A 439 -4.04 35.29 18.89
C ALA A 439 -2.61 34.86 18.55
N GLU A 440 -1.65 35.78 18.65
CA GLU A 440 -0.22 35.49 18.47
C GLU A 440 0.31 34.51 19.51
N ALA A 441 -0.06 34.66 20.78
CA ALA A 441 0.34 33.72 21.84
C ALA A 441 -0.19 32.30 21.57
N VAL A 442 -1.45 32.16 21.13
CA VAL A 442 -2.04 30.87 20.76
C VAL A 442 -1.32 30.26 19.55
N VAL A 443 -1.02 31.05 18.52
CA VAL A 443 -0.24 30.57 17.36
C VAL A 443 1.15 30.10 17.79
N LYS A 444 1.87 30.88 18.62
CA LYS A 444 3.19 30.48 19.14
C LYS A 444 3.11 29.18 19.91
N MET A 445 2.12 29.03 20.79
CA MET A 445 1.89 27.80 21.54
C MET A 445 1.64 26.61 20.60
N LYS A 446 0.76 26.76 19.60
CA LYS A 446 0.44 25.71 18.63
C LYS A 446 1.61 25.35 17.73
N PHE A 447 2.38 26.33 17.26
CA PHE A 447 3.61 26.08 16.51
C PHE A 447 4.64 25.30 17.33
N ARG A 448 4.81 25.63 18.62
CA ARG A 448 5.67 24.83 19.52
C ARG A 448 5.15 23.40 19.70
N GLN A 449 3.84 23.21 19.82
CA GLN A 449 3.24 21.87 19.87
C GLN A 449 3.53 21.08 18.60
N ILE A 450 3.32 21.67 17.41
CA ILE A 450 3.62 21.05 16.11
C ILE A 450 5.12 20.70 16.01
N ALA A 451 5.99 21.63 16.39
CA ALA A 451 7.44 21.44 16.34
C ALA A 451 7.95 20.34 17.28
N ALA A 452 7.25 20.12 18.40
CA ALA A 452 7.57 19.08 19.38
C ALA A 452 7.06 17.68 18.98
N GLU A 453 6.22 17.55 17.95
CA GLU A 453 5.74 16.24 17.53
C GLU A 453 6.85 15.38 16.93
N GLU A 454 6.85 14.09 17.27
CA GLU A 454 7.85 13.14 16.77
C GLU A 454 7.88 13.04 15.23
N TYR A 455 6.72 13.17 14.55
CA TYR A 455 6.68 13.18 13.08
C TYR A 455 7.39 14.40 12.52
N THR A 456 7.19 15.56 13.15
CA THR A 456 7.81 16.81 12.75
C THR A 456 9.31 16.73 12.93
N LEU A 457 9.78 16.16 14.05
CA LEU A 457 11.20 15.90 14.29
C LEU A 457 11.78 14.93 13.26
N MET A 458 11.06 13.86 12.91
CA MET A 458 11.45 12.93 11.85
C MET A 458 11.57 13.65 10.50
N LEU A 459 10.56 14.43 10.10
CA LEU A 459 10.56 15.17 8.83
C LEU A 459 11.63 16.26 8.76
N ALA A 460 11.89 16.93 9.88
CA ALA A 460 12.94 17.92 10.00
C ALA A 460 14.34 17.31 9.85
N ARG A 461 14.53 16.03 10.17
CA ARG A 461 15.80 15.31 9.93
C ARG A 461 15.93 14.77 8.51
N ILE A 462 14.82 14.63 7.79
CA ILE A 462 14.79 14.28 6.36
C ILE A 462 15.18 15.49 5.49
N THR A 463 15.10 16.72 6.03
CA THR A 463 15.24 17.99 5.29
C THR A 463 16.31 18.88 5.94
N PRO A 464 17.37 19.36 5.25
CA PRO A 464 17.50 19.51 3.81
C PRO A 464 18.17 18.31 3.12
N LEU A 465 17.75 18.11 1.88
CA LEU A 465 18.42 17.21 0.96
C LEU A 465 19.85 17.69 0.73
N ASP A 466 20.80 16.76 0.80
CA ASP A 466 22.12 16.93 0.22
C ASP A 466 21.94 17.45 -1.23
N PRO A 467 22.45 18.64 -1.59
CA PRO A 467 22.28 19.22 -2.92
C PRO A 467 22.98 18.42 -4.04
N ALA A 468 23.70 17.34 -3.69
CA ALA A 468 24.37 16.44 -4.62
C ALA A 468 23.47 15.30 -5.17
N LEU A 469 22.16 15.28 -4.86
CA LEU A 469 21.18 14.27 -5.35
C LEU A 469 20.27 14.78 -6.47
#